data_AF-A0A2C6BNL9-F1
#
_entry.id   AF-A0A2C6BNL9-F1
#
_cell.length_a   1.000
_cell.length_b   1.000
_cell.length_c   1.000
_cell.angle_alpha   90.00
_cell.angle_beta   90.00
_cell.angle_gamma   90.00
#
_symmetry.space_group_name_H-M   'P 1'
#
loop_
_entity.id
_entity.type
_entity.pdbx_description
1 polymer ?
#
loop_
_entity_poly.entity_id
_entity_poly.type
_entity_poly.pdbx_seq_one_letter_code
_entity_poly.pdbx_strand_id
1 'polypeptide(L)'
;MNLNNLISKITIQDLTPAQKRSCLLSWVALNLKLRLKDYDVNKGPTAYSTRLWAVGRGEPGSRNYMKNLIKENIILNIDGADSKEEIYEILKEMADGIIEESLIICEELFAEARQAKTQKVRDKYFRAMNNLEYLRVAFIVATSNYANSLINNGIDIDHTLLTIRLGASQAYKKELNKIWKEYANGNKEQEDLDAANQKTEQIFNQFEKEYIVTDEILDKLTNEKLLYKLAGEKNIEQLVDIIVDEIRQRITHEVRLIPVTEF
;
A
#
# COMPACT_ATOMS: atom_id res chain seq x y z
N MET A 1 10.09 -31.18 -16.54
CA MET A 1 8.65 -31.39 -16.26
C MET A 1 8.12 -30.13 -15.58
N ASN A 2 7.14 -29.44 -16.17
CA ASN A 2 6.60 -28.20 -15.59
C ASN A 2 5.58 -28.56 -14.49
N LEU A 3 6.02 -28.52 -13.24
CA LEU A 3 5.20 -28.88 -12.07
C LEU A 3 4.02 -27.93 -11.86
N ASN A 4 4.01 -26.74 -12.49
CA ASN A 4 2.91 -25.78 -12.40
C ASN A 4 1.59 -26.32 -12.99
N ASN A 5 1.65 -27.35 -13.84
CA ASN A 5 0.46 -27.99 -14.42
C ASN A 5 -0.20 -29.02 -13.48
N LEU A 6 0.45 -29.37 -12.37
CA LEU A 6 -0.10 -30.31 -11.37
C LEU A 6 -0.96 -29.61 -10.32
N ILE A 7 -0.88 -28.29 -10.24
CA ILE A 7 -1.62 -27.48 -9.28
C ILE A 7 -2.91 -27.02 -9.96
N SER A 8 -4.07 -27.53 -9.52
CA SER A 8 -5.37 -27.04 -9.98
C SER A 8 -5.53 -25.57 -9.62
N LYS A 9 -5.72 -24.71 -10.62
CA LYS A 9 -6.01 -23.28 -10.37
C LYS A 9 -7.39 -23.17 -9.73
N ILE A 10 -7.46 -22.44 -8.62
CA ILE A 10 -8.71 -22.09 -7.95
C ILE A 10 -9.24 -20.78 -8.57
N THR A 11 -10.56 -20.64 -8.69
CA THR A 11 -11.14 -19.37 -9.13
C THR A 11 -11.27 -18.42 -7.95
N ILE A 12 -11.41 -17.11 -8.20
CA ILE A 12 -11.57 -16.13 -7.13
C ILE A 12 -12.88 -16.35 -6.37
N GLN A 13 -13.93 -16.86 -7.02
CA GLN A 13 -15.23 -17.17 -6.40
C GLN A 13 -15.09 -18.18 -5.26
N ASP A 14 -14.22 -19.18 -5.47
CA ASP A 14 -14.03 -20.29 -4.53
C ASP A 14 -13.26 -19.86 -3.27
N LEU A 15 -12.65 -18.67 -3.28
CA LEU A 15 -11.89 -18.15 -2.15
C LEU A 15 -12.82 -17.63 -1.04
N THR A 16 -12.56 -18.05 0.18
CA THR A 16 -13.13 -17.44 1.39
C THR A 16 -12.69 -15.96 1.51
N PRO A 17 -13.42 -15.12 2.29
CA PRO A 17 -13.01 -13.74 2.53
C PRO A 17 -11.58 -13.61 3.07
N ALA A 18 -11.19 -14.46 4.02
CA ALA A 18 -9.82 -14.47 4.57
C ALA A 18 -8.76 -14.82 3.51
N GLN A 19 -9.06 -15.74 2.60
CA GLN A 19 -8.15 -16.08 1.50
C GLN A 19 -8.06 -14.94 0.47
N LYS A 20 -9.18 -14.27 0.15
CA LYS A 20 -9.18 -13.07 -0.72
C LYS A 20 -8.34 -11.97 -0.10
N ARG A 21 -8.52 -11.69 1.20
CA ARG A 21 -7.71 -10.76 1.98
C ARG A 21 -6.22 -11.11 1.87
N SER A 22 -5.84 -12.35 2.13
CA SER A 22 -4.43 -12.81 2.02
C SER A 22 -3.87 -12.61 0.60
N CYS A 23 -4.63 -12.94 -0.45
CA CYS A 23 -4.23 -12.69 -1.84
C CYS A 23 -4.00 -11.19 -2.13
N LEU A 24 -4.90 -10.31 -1.66
CA LEU A 24 -4.79 -8.86 -1.86
C LEU A 24 -3.59 -8.27 -1.11
N LEU A 25 -3.37 -8.67 0.15
CA LEU A 25 -2.21 -8.24 0.92
C LEU A 25 -0.89 -8.75 0.33
N SER A 26 -0.89 -9.98 -0.20
CA SER A 26 0.23 -10.52 -0.97
C SER A 26 0.49 -9.71 -2.24
N TRP A 27 -0.56 -9.34 -2.97
CA TRP A 27 -0.44 -8.48 -4.16
C TRP A 27 0.16 -7.11 -3.80
N VAL A 28 -0.29 -6.47 -2.72
CA VAL A 28 0.27 -5.21 -2.22
C VAL A 28 1.74 -5.37 -1.84
N ALA A 29 2.10 -6.46 -1.16
CA ALA A 29 3.46 -6.74 -0.73
C ALA A 29 4.44 -6.93 -1.91
N LEU A 30 3.98 -7.62 -2.95
CA LEU A 30 4.75 -7.87 -4.18
C LEU A 30 4.87 -6.61 -5.05
N ASN A 31 3.87 -5.72 -5.01
CA ASN A 31 3.88 -4.44 -5.71
C ASN A 31 4.44 -3.28 -4.85
N LEU A 32 5.00 -3.59 -3.67
CA LEU A 32 5.64 -2.60 -2.82
C LEU A 32 6.97 -2.13 -3.44
N LYS A 33 7.13 -0.81 -3.62
CA LYS A 33 8.34 -0.16 -4.12
C LYS A 33 9.00 0.64 -3.00
N LEU A 34 10.33 0.70 -3.04
CA LEU A 34 11.10 1.38 -2.01
C LEU A 34 10.93 2.90 -2.05
N ARG A 35 10.88 3.51 -3.25
CA ARG A 35 10.68 4.96 -3.40
C ARG A 35 9.29 5.26 -3.96
N LEU A 36 8.70 6.34 -3.46
CA LEU A 36 7.40 6.81 -3.94
C LEU A 36 7.42 7.18 -5.43
N LYS A 37 8.51 7.80 -5.92
CA LYS A 37 8.63 8.18 -7.34
C LYS A 37 8.54 6.99 -8.30
N ASP A 38 8.87 5.78 -7.83
CA ASP A 38 8.80 4.58 -8.67
C ASP A 38 7.33 4.17 -8.92
N TYR A 39 6.36 4.76 -8.21
CA TYR A 39 4.93 4.63 -8.44
C TYR A 39 4.33 5.78 -9.28
N ASP A 40 5.13 6.73 -9.77
CA ASP A 40 4.58 7.89 -10.48
C ASP A 40 3.95 7.48 -11.81
N VAL A 41 2.66 7.75 -11.96
CA VAL A 41 1.89 7.46 -13.18
C VAL A 41 2.03 8.64 -14.15
N ASN A 42 2.23 8.33 -15.44
CA ASN A 42 2.40 9.36 -16.47
C ASN A 42 1.21 10.33 -16.48
N LYS A 43 1.49 11.64 -16.45
CA LYS A 43 0.50 12.73 -16.41
C LYS A 43 -0.46 12.70 -15.20
N GLY A 44 -0.23 11.87 -14.18
CA GLY A 44 -1.00 11.80 -12.93
C GLY A 44 -0.41 12.64 -11.78
N PRO A 45 -1.09 12.71 -10.62
CA PRO A 45 -0.49 13.04 -9.34
C PRO A 45 0.70 12.13 -9.06
N THR A 46 1.77 12.69 -8.49
CA THR A 46 2.88 11.86 -8.02
C THR A 46 2.39 11.01 -6.86
N ALA A 47 2.98 9.83 -6.66
CA ALA A 47 2.63 9.00 -5.53
C ALA A 47 2.95 9.68 -4.19
N TYR A 48 3.91 10.61 -4.18
CA TYR A 48 4.10 11.51 -3.03
C TYR A 48 2.84 12.33 -2.75
N SER A 49 2.25 12.95 -3.78
CA SER A 49 1.02 13.72 -3.68
C SER A 49 -0.15 12.85 -3.23
N THR A 50 -0.26 11.61 -3.73
CA THR A 50 -1.26 10.64 -3.26
C THR A 50 -1.07 10.32 -1.78
N ARG A 51 0.17 9.99 -1.36
CA ARG A 51 0.48 9.71 0.04
C ARG A 51 0.09 10.85 0.96
N LEU A 52 0.34 12.12 0.57
CA LEU A 52 -0.01 13.26 1.41
C LEU A 52 -1.49 13.29 1.79
N TRP A 53 -2.39 12.91 0.89
CA TRP A 53 -3.82 12.85 1.20
C TRP A 53 -4.17 11.69 2.13
N ALA A 54 -3.43 10.59 2.09
CA ALA A 54 -3.66 9.47 2.99
C ALA A 54 -3.07 9.69 4.41
N VAL A 55 -1.85 10.24 4.49
CA VAL A 55 -1.07 10.33 5.74
C VAL A 55 -0.95 11.74 6.32
N GLY A 56 -1.50 12.73 5.62
CA GLY A 56 -1.43 14.13 6.01
C GLY A 56 -0.07 14.80 5.84
N ARG A 57 -0.03 16.08 6.23
CA ARG A 57 1.16 16.93 6.18
C ARG A 57 1.02 18.12 7.12
N GLY A 58 2.10 18.42 7.85
CA GLY A 58 2.22 19.65 8.64
C GLY A 58 1.30 19.68 9.84
N GLU A 59 1.42 20.75 10.63
CA GLU A 59 0.63 20.93 11.85
C GLU A 59 -0.74 21.58 11.56
N PRO A 60 -1.79 21.24 12.32
CA PRO A 60 -3.08 21.93 12.25
C PRO A 60 -2.91 23.45 12.32
N GLY A 61 -3.61 24.17 11.45
CA GLY A 61 -3.51 25.64 11.34
C GLY A 61 -2.35 26.15 10.48
N SER A 62 -1.41 25.30 10.07
CA SER A 62 -0.37 25.70 9.11
C SER A 62 -0.93 25.84 7.68
N ARG A 63 -0.34 26.75 6.88
CA ARG A 63 -0.76 26.99 5.48
C ARG A 63 -0.76 25.75 4.60
N ASN A 64 0.10 24.78 4.93
CA ASN A 64 0.31 23.56 4.16
C ASN A 64 -0.33 22.32 4.80
N TYR A 65 -1.15 22.52 5.84
CA TYR A 65 -1.81 21.46 6.58
C TYR A 65 -2.65 20.56 5.69
N MET A 66 -2.52 19.26 5.89
CA MET A 66 -3.35 18.23 5.29
C MET A 66 -3.63 17.17 6.36
N LYS A 67 -4.91 16.81 6.47
CA LYS A 67 -5.46 15.85 7.41
C LYS A 67 -4.83 14.46 7.22
N ASN A 68 -4.60 13.71 8.30
CA ASN A 68 -4.08 12.34 8.21
C ASN A 68 -5.26 11.36 8.30
N LEU A 69 -5.84 11.05 7.16
CA LEU A 69 -7.05 10.23 7.05
C LEU A 69 -6.92 8.90 7.78
N ILE A 70 -5.77 8.21 7.66
CA ILE A 70 -5.54 6.94 8.38
C ILE A 70 -5.60 7.14 9.88
N LYS A 71 -4.90 8.16 10.39
CA LYS A 71 -4.87 8.44 11.83
C LYS A 71 -6.25 8.81 12.34
N GLU A 72 -7.03 9.60 11.59
CA GLU A 72 -8.37 9.98 12.00
C GLU A 72 -9.38 8.85 11.90
N ASN A 73 -9.31 8.00 10.89
CA ASN A 73 -10.12 6.79 10.83
C ASN A 73 -9.83 5.88 12.04
N ILE A 74 -8.57 5.68 12.43
CA ILE A 74 -8.23 4.95 13.66
C ILE A 74 -8.81 5.64 14.89
N ILE A 75 -8.58 6.95 15.05
CA ILE A 75 -9.10 7.72 16.19
C ILE A 75 -10.61 7.61 16.30
N LEU A 76 -11.34 7.72 15.18
CA LEU A 76 -12.80 7.64 15.16
C LEU A 76 -13.33 6.27 15.59
N ASN A 77 -12.63 5.19 15.25
CA ASN A 77 -13.06 3.84 15.63
C ASN A 77 -12.78 3.52 17.10
N ILE A 78 -11.72 4.09 17.68
CA ILE A 78 -11.40 3.92 19.11
C ILE A 78 -12.06 5.00 20.00
N ASP A 79 -12.77 5.97 19.39
CA ASP A 79 -13.44 7.04 20.12
C ASP A 79 -14.61 6.46 20.91
N GLY A 80 -14.49 6.44 22.24
CA GLY A 80 -15.45 5.83 23.14
C GLY A 80 -15.02 4.49 23.75
N ALA A 81 -13.82 3.98 23.41
CA ALA A 81 -13.24 2.84 24.13
C ALA A 81 -12.83 3.25 25.56
N ASP A 82 -13.28 2.47 26.55
CA ASP A 82 -13.10 2.77 27.97
C ASP A 82 -11.81 2.13 28.55
N SER A 83 -11.15 1.26 27.79
CA SER A 83 -9.97 0.51 28.24
C SER A 83 -8.93 0.28 27.15
N LYS A 84 -7.71 -0.06 27.55
CA LYS A 84 -6.64 -0.41 26.61
C LYS A 84 -6.91 -1.72 25.90
N GLU A 85 -7.55 -2.66 26.59
CA GLU A 85 -7.96 -3.95 26.07
C GLU A 85 -9.00 -3.77 24.97
N GLU A 86 -9.99 -2.90 25.16
CA GLU A 86 -10.98 -2.57 24.15
C GLU A 86 -10.36 -1.88 22.93
N ILE A 87 -9.45 -0.91 23.15
CA ILE A 87 -8.68 -0.30 22.05
C ILE A 87 -7.91 -1.39 21.27
N TYR A 88 -7.28 -2.34 21.96
CA TYR A 88 -6.54 -3.42 21.30
C TYR A 88 -7.44 -4.31 20.44
N GLU A 89 -8.61 -4.71 20.95
CA GLU A 89 -9.57 -5.52 20.18
C GLU A 89 -10.12 -4.75 18.98
N ILE A 90 -10.48 -3.47 19.12
CA ILE A 90 -10.91 -2.64 17.98
C ILE A 90 -9.81 -2.57 16.92
N LEU A 91 -8.57 -2.28 17.31
CA LEU A 91 -7.46 -2.20 16.36
C LEU A 91 -7.17 -3.55 15.69
N LYS A 92 -7.44 -4.66 16.37
CA LYS A 92 -7.32 -6.01 15.81
C LYS A 92 -8.44 -6.31 14.82
N GLU A 93 -9.68 -5.91 15.10
CA GLU A 93 -10.78 -5.98 14.13
C GLU A 93 -10.48 -5.15 12.88
N MET A 94 -9.90 -3.95 13.04
CA MET A 94 -9.42 -3.13 11.92
C MET A 94 -8.27 -3.80 11.16
N ALA A 95 -7.41 -4.56 11.84
CA ALA A 95 -6.37 -5.35 11.19
C ALA A 95 -6.98 -6.49 10.36
N ASP A 96 -8.00 -7.18 10.88
CA ASP A 96 -8.73 -8.21 10.14
C ASP A 96 -9.45 -7.61 8.92
N GLY A 97 -10.05 -6.42 9.06
CA GLY A 97 -10.70 -5.63 8.00
C GLY A 97 -9.79 -4.68 7.23
N ILE A 98 -8.46 -4.88 7.25
CA ILE A 98 -7.50 -3.89 6.72
C ILE A 98 -7.73 -3.53 5.23
N ILE A 99 -8.26 -4.45 4.44
CA ILE A 99 -8.56 -4.17 3.02
C ILE A 99 -9.70 -3.15 2.96
N GLU A 100 -10.80 -3.40 3.66
CA GLU A 100 -11.97 -2.53 3.75
C GLU A 100 -11.58 -1.15 4.29
N GLU A 101 -10.80 -1.10 5.38
CA GLU A 101 -10.28 0.16 5.92
C GLU A 101 -9.42 0.92 4.91
N SER A 102 -8.56 0.22 4.18
CA SER A 102 -7.75 0.85 3.13
C SER A 102 -8.57 1.40 1.97
N LEU A 103 -9.68 0.74 1.64
CA LEU A 103 -10.62 1.19 0.60
C LEU A 103 -11.40 2.42 1.06
N ILE A 104 -11.80 2.49 2.34
CA ILE A 104 -12.38 3.70 2.95
C ILE A 104 -11.40 4.86 2.83
N ILE A 105 -10.13 4.65 3.16
CA ILE A 105 -9.09 5.70 3.02
C ILE A 105 -8.91 6.15 1.57
N CYS A 106 -8.92 5.22 0.60
CA CYS A 106 -8.89 5.59 -0.81
C CYS A 106 -10.09 6.46 -1.20
N GLU A 107 -11.29 6.07 -0.76
CA GLU A 107 -12.53 6.81 -1.03
C GLU A 107 -12.49 8.23 -0.45
N GLU A 108 -12.10 8.38 0.83
CA GLU A 108 -11.94 9.67 1.49
C GLU A 108 -10.86 10.53 0.81
N LEU A 109 -9.71 9.94 0.47
CA LEU A 109 -8.64 10.62 -0.27
C LEU A 109 -9.15 11.22 -1.58
N PHE A 110 -9.94 10.45 -2.35
CA PHE A 110 -10.49 10.93 -3.61
C PHE A 110 -11.55 12.01 -3.38
N ALA A 111 -12.40 11.86 -2.38
CA ALA A 111 -13.38 12.86 -1.99
C ALA A 111 -12.71 14.19 -1.61
N GLU A 112 -11.68 14.16 -0.76
CA GLU A 112 -10.92 15.35 -0.35
C GLU A 112 -10.17 15.98 -1.52
N ALA A 113 -9.53 15.17 -2.37
CA ALA A 113 -8.82 15.66 -3.54
C ALA A 113 -9.75 16.42 -4.52
N ARG A 114 -11.01 15.99 -4.63
CA ARG A 114 -12.05 16.70 -5.40
C ARG A 114 -12.46 18.03 -4.78
N GLN A 115 -12.33 18.17 -3.46
CA GLN A 115 -12.63 19.40 -2.73
C GLN A 115 -11.40 20.30 -2.56
N ALA A 116 -10.24 19.90 -3.10
CA ALA A 116 -9.00 20.67 -3.01
C ALA A 116 -9.18 22.13 -3.45
N LYS A 117 -8.51 23.06 -2.76
CA LYS A 117 -8.74 24.52 -2.91
C LYS A 117 -8.63 25.05 -4.35
N THR A 118 -7.71 24.52 -5.16
CA THR A 118 -7.43 25.05 -6.52
C THR A 118 -8.01 24.14 -7.60
N GLN A 119 -8.64 24.73 -8.62
CA GLN A 119 -9.21 23.98 -9.75
C GLN A 119 -8.17 23.12 -10.47
N LYS A 120 -6.95 23.64 -10.67
CA LYS A 120 -5.83 22.90 -11.27
C LYS A 120 -5.51 21.59 -10.54
N VAL A 121 -5.57 21.59 -9.20
CA VAL A 121 -5.37 20.36 -8.41
C VAL A 121 -6.55 19.43 -8.58
N ARG A 122 -7.79 19.93 -8.47
CA ARG A 122 -8.99 19.13 -8.71
C ARG A 122 -8.95 18.42 -10.07
N ASP A 123 -8.70 19.15 -11.15
CA ASP A 123 -8.63 18.61 -12.53
C ASP A 123 -7.52 17.57 -12.71
N LYS A 124 -6.42 17.71 -11.96
CA LYS A 124 -5.33 16.75 -11.97
C LYS A 124 -5.78 15.41 -11.37
N TYR A 125 -6.45 15.45 -10.23
CA TYR A 125 -6.96 14.25 -9.55
C TYR A 125 -8.18 13.65 -10.26
N PHE A 126 -9.07 14.46 -10.82
CA PHE A 126 -10.18 13.98 -11.65
C PHE A 126 -9.70 13.13 -12.82
N ARG A 127 -8.72 13.62 -13.59
CA ARG A 127 -8.14 12.84 -14.70
C ARG A 127 -7.45 11.58 -14.22
N ALA A 128 -6.82 11.61 -13.04
CA ALA A 128 -6.11 10.48 -12.49
C ALA A 128 -7.03 9.37 -11.98
N MET A 129 -8.20 9.73 -11.42
CA MET A 129 -9.21 8.75 -11.02
C MET A 129 -9.74 7.93 -12.22
N ASN A 130 -9.61 8.45 -13.45
CA ASN A 130 -9.93 7.72 -14.68
C ASN A 130 -8.73 6.94 -15.24
N ASN A 131 -7.70 6.70 -14.43
CA ASN A 131 -6.54 5.88 -14.76
C ASN A 131 -6.41 4.74 -13.74
N LEU A 132 -6.60 3.51 -14.20
CA LEU A 132 -6.57 2.30 -13.36
C LEU A 132 -5.22 2.10 -12.65
N GLU A 133 -4.11 2.45 -13.30
CA GLU A 133 -2.77 2.38 -12.68
C GLU A 133 -2.66 3.33 -11.49
N TYR A 134 -3.26 4.52 -11.59
CA TYR A 134 -3.30 5.47 -10.49
C TYR A 134 -4.15 4.97 -9.32
N LEU A 135 -5.29 4.34 -9.61
CA LEU A 135 -6.15 3.74 -8.60
C LEU A 135 -5.44 2.60 -7.85
N ARG A 136 -4.72 1.73 -8.57
CA ARG A 136 -3.83 0.70 -8.00
C ARG A 136 -2.77 1.31 -7.08
N VAL A 137 -2.11 2.39 -7.51
CA VAL A 137 -1.12 3.10 -6.70
C VAL A 137 -1.74 3.67 -5.42
N ALA A 138 -2.91 4.28 -5.51
CA ALA A 138 -3.62 4.78 -4.34
C ALA A 138 -3.93 3.66 -3.35
N PHE A 139 -4.39 2.50 -3.84
CA PHE A 139 -4.64 1.32 -3.02
C PHE A 139 -3.38 0.80 -2.33
N ILE A 140 -2.27 0.60 -3.06
CA ILE A 140 -0.99 0.18 -2.48
C ILE A 140 -0.52 1.16 -1.40
N VAL A 141 -0.63 2.47 -1.66
CA VAL A 141 -0.23 3.52 -0.71
C VAL A 141 -1.14 3.50 0.52
N ALA A 142 -2.45 3.42 0.36
CA ALA A 142 -3.39 3.35 1.48
C ALA A 142 -3.11 2.11 2.34
N THR A 143 -3.13 0.90 1.76
CA THR A 143 -2.91 -0.35 2.49
C THR A 143 -1.56 -0.42 3.18
N SER A 144 -0.48 -0.01 2.51
CA SER A 144 0.86 -0.04 3.12
C SER A 144 1.00 0.95 4.28
N ASN A 145 0.43 2.15 4.19
CA ASN A 145 0.49 3.12 5.29
C ASN A 145 -0.44 2.74 6.44
N TYR A 146 -1.59 2.15 6.14
CA TYR A 146 -2.54 1.65 7.13
C TYR A 146 -1.93 0.50 7.94
N ALA A 147 -1.39 -0.51 7.25
CA ALA A 147 -0.68 -1.63 7.86
C ALA A 147 0.48 -1.15 8.74
N ASN A 148 1.30 -0.22 8.26
CA ASN A 148 2.36 0.37 9.08
C ASN A 148 1.81 1.06 10.32
N SER A 149 0.67 1.75 10.22
CA SER A 149 0.04 2.40 11.37
C SER A 149 -0.35 1.38 12.43
N LEU A 150 -1.03 0.29 12.04
CA LEU A 150 -1.41 -0.80 12.95
C LEU A 150 -0.20 -1.50 13.58
N ILE A 151 0.81 -1.87 12.77
CA ILE A 151 2.05 -2.51 13.25
C ILE A 151 2.78 -1.59 14.25
N ASN A 152 2.85 -0.30 13.99
CA ASN A 152 3.47 0.67 14.90
C ASN A 152 2.68 0.84 16.22
N ASN A 153 1.40 0.47 16.24
CA ASN A 153 0.58 0.39 17.46
C ASN A 153 0.67 -1.00 18.13
N GLY A 154 1.55 -1.89 17.68
CA GLY A 154 1.77 -3.21 18.27
C GLY A 154 0.74 -4.26 17.84
N ILE A 155 0.02 -4.04 16.74
CA ILE A 155 -1.01 -4.94 16.23
C ILE A 155 -0.41 -5.83 15.14
N ASP A 156 -0.63 -7.15 15.28
CA ASP A 156 -0.32 -8.11 14.22
C ASP A 156 -1.41 -8.03 13.15
N ILE A 157 -1.00 -7.85 11.89
CA ILE A 157 -1.92 -7.80 10.74
C ILE A 157 -2.20 -9.20 10.16
N ASP A 158 -1.69 -10.26 10.78
CA ASP A 158 -1.83 -11.66 10.35
C ASP A 158 -1.54 -11.84 8.85
N HIS A 159 -0.42 -11.25 8.42
CA HIS A 159 0.07 -11.38 7.05
C HIS A 159 1.59 -11.22 6.99
N THR A 160 2.27 -12.35 6.88
CA THR A 160 3.71 -12.50 7.08
C THR A 160 4.49 -11.80 5.97
N LEU A 161 4.14 -12.05 4.70
CA LEU A 161 4.83 -11.47 3.55
C LEU A 161 4.79 -9.93 3.56
N LEU A 162 3.61 -9.36 3.86
CA LEU A 162 3.46 -7.90 3.88
C LEU A 162 4.25 -7.29 5.04
N THR A 163 4.18 -7.89 6.23
CA THR A 163 4.93 -7.45 7.42
C THR A 163 6.44 -7.40 7.14
N ILE A 164 7.00 -8.47 6.56
CA ILE A 164 8.42 -8.53 6.19
C ILE A 164 8.76 -7.42 5.17
N ARG A 165 7.95 -7.27 4.12
CA ARG A 165 8.20 -6.28 3.05
C ARG A 165 8.13 -4.84 3.57
N LEU A 166 7.19 -4.53 4.47
CA LEU A 166 7.09 -3.23 5.10
C LEU A 166 8.28 -2.96 6.03
N GLY A 167 8.66 -3.94 6.86
CA GLY A 167 9.85 -3.85 7.73
C GLY A 167 11.13 -3.60 6.94
N ALA A 168 11.37 -4.38 5.89
CA ALA A 168 12.50 -4.19 4.97
C ALA A 168 12.46 -2.81 4.31
N SER A 169 11.29 -2.35 3.83
CA SER A 169 11.13 -1.02 3.23
C SER A 169 11.54 0.09 4.21
N GLN A 170 11.16 -0.02 5.48
CA GLN A 170 11.53 0.95 6.50
C GLN A 170 13.04 0.92 6.80
N ALA A 171 13.63 -0.26 6.92
CA ALA A 171 15.06 -0.44 7.16
C ALA A 171 15.90 0.18 6.03
N TYR A 172 15.63 -0.22 4.78
CA TYR A 172 16.36 0.31 3.63
C TYR A 172 16.11 1.80 3.39
N LYS A 173 14.92 2.34 3.70
CA LYS A 173 14.72 3.80 3.67
C LYS A 173 15.64 4.53 4.65
N LYS A 174 15.86 3.98 5.85
CA LYS A 174 16.81 4.55 6.83
C LYS A 174 18.25 4.49 6.30
N GLU A 175 18.64 3.37 5.68
CA GLU A 175 19.97 3.22 5.08
C GLU A 175 20.19 4.15 3.89
N LEU A 176 19.23 4.27 2.97
CA LEU A 176 19.28 5.23 1.88
C LEU A 176 19.44 6.66 2.41
N ASN A 177 18.65 7.04 3.41
CA ASN A 177 18.77 8.36 4.02
C ASN A 177 20.14 8.58 4.65
N LYS A 178 20.76 7.55 5.23
CA LYS A 178 22.11 7.61 5.77
C LYS A 178 23.14 7.84 4.66
N ILE A 179 23.09 7.06 3.58
CA ILE A 179 23.99 7.19 2.41
C ILE A 179 23.92 8.62 1.83
N TRP A 180 22.72 9.12 1.60
CA TRP A 180 22.55 10.45 1.01
C TRP A 180 22.90 11.59 1.96
N LYS A 181 22.76 11.40 3.29
CA LYS A 181 23.27 12.36 4.30
C LYS A 181 24.80 12.37 4.36
N GLU A 182 25.43 11.20 4.29
CA GLU A 182 26.89 11.08 4.24
C GLU A 182 27.44 11.81 3.01
N TYR A 183 26.86 11.56 1.81
CA TYR A 183 27.20 12.30 0.59
C TYR A 183 26.97 13.81 0.75
N ALA A 184 25.81 14.23 1.27
CA ALA A 184 25.47 15.64 1.41
C ALA A 184 26.38 16.40 2.39
N ASN A 185 27.03 15.71 3.31
CA ASN A 185 27.96 16.27 4.29
C ASN A 185 29.44 16.09 3.91
N GLY A 186 29.73 15.33 2.85
CA GLY A 186 31.08 15.09 2.33
C GLY A 186 31.56 16.17 1.36
N ASN A 187 32.63 15.87 0.64
CA ASN A 187 33.27 16.78 -0.31
C ASN A 187 32.44 16.98 -1.59
N LYS A 188 31.49 16.06 -1.86
CA LYS A 188 30.58 16.08 -3.02
C LYS A 188 31.34 16.01 -4.35
N GLU A 189 32.44 15.29 -4.35
CA GLU A 189 33.19 15.01 -5.56
C GLU A 189 32.44 13.97 -6.41
N GLN A 190 32.79 13.85 -7.69
CA GLN A 190 32.15 12.90 -8.59
C GLN A 190 32.28 11.45 -8.08
N GLU A 191 33.43 11.11 -7.49
CA GLU A 191 33.68 9.80 -6.89
C GLU A 191 32.74 9.52 -5.70
N ASP A 192 32.46 10.53 -4.87
CA ASP A 192 31.51 10.41 -3.75
C ASP A 192 30.08 10.16 -4.25
N LEU A 193 29.70 10.83 -5.34
CA LEU A 193 28.38 10.67 -5.97
C LEU A 193 28.24 9.27 -6.57
N ASP A 194 29.26 8.78 -7.26
CA ASP A 194 29.27 7.46 -7.87
C ASP A 194 29.20 6.35 -6.81
N ALA A 195 29.94 6.51 -5.70
CA ALA A 195 29.87 5.59 -4.57
C ALA A 195 28.48 5.58 -3.90
N ALA A 196 27.84 6.75 -3.73
CA ALA A 196 26.49 6.85 -3.19
C ALA A 196 25.45 6.20 -4.10
N ASN A 197 25.60 6.37 -5.43
CA ASN A 197 24.75 5.73 -6.42
C ASN A 197 24.90 4.20 -6.41
N GLN A 198 26.13 3.69 -6.35
CA GLN A 198 26.40 2.25 -6.30
C GLN A 198 25.80 1.59 -5.05
N LYS A 199 25.99 2.19 -3.86
CA LYS A 199 25.37 1.71 -2.61
C LYS A 199 23.84 1.74 -2.68
N THR A 200 23.29 2.78 -3.31
CA THR A 200 21.84 2.91 -3.54
C THR A 200 21.32 1.77 -4.43
N GLU A 201 22.03 1.43 -5.51
CA GLU A 201 21.67 0.33 -6.41
C GLU A 201 21.75 -1.05 -5.72
N GLN A 202 22.76 -1.26 -4.88
CA GLN A 202 22.87 -2.48 -4.06
C GLN A 202 21.67 -2.66 -3.13
N ILE A 203 21.23 -1.59 -2.47
CA ILE A 203 20.03 -1.62 -1.61
C ILE A 203 18.78 -1.98 -2.41
N PHE A 204 18.59 -1.45 -3.62
CA PHE A 204 17.44 -1.82 -4.45
C PHE A 204 17.46 -3.31 -4.80
N ASN A 205 18.61 -3.82 -5.23
CA ASN A 205 18.78 -5.23 -5.56
C ASN A 205 18.55 -6.14 -4.35
N GLN A 206 18.94 -5.72 -3.15
CA GLN A 206 18.69 -6.46 -1.92
C GLN A 206 17.21 -6.43 -1.54
N PHE A 207 16.57 -5.26 -1.56
CA PHE A 207 15.15 -5.12 -1.27
C PHE A 207 14.27 -5.98 -2.21
N GLU A 208 14.63 -6.12 -3.48
CA GLU A 208 13.91 -7.01 -4.40
C GLU A 208 14.05 -8.50 -4.05
N LYS A 209 15.17 -8.90 -3.43
CA LYS A 209 15.52 -10.30 -3.15
C LYS A 209 15.24 -10.72 -1.71
N GLU A 210 14.97 -9.79 -0.81
CA GLU A 210 14.97 -10.08 0.61
C GLU A 210 13.72 -10.81 1.08
N TYR A 211 13.98 -11.94 1.74
CA TYR A 211 13.05 -12.67 2.60
C TYR A 211 13.86 -13.08 3.84
N ILE A 212 13.77 -12.35 4.96
CA ILE A 212 14.35 -12.80 6.23
C ILE A 212 13.36 -13.81 6.83
N VAL A 213 13.81 -15.04 7.10
CA VAL A 213 12.90 -16.13 7.50
C VAL A 213 13.51 -16.99 8.62
N THR A 214 12.75 -17.17 9.71
CA THR A 214 12.90 -18.28 10.67
C THR A 214 11.95 -19.43 10.28
N ASP A 215 12.17 -20.65 10.77
CA ASP A 215 11.43 -21.84 10.30
C ASP A 215 9.89 -21.72 10.43
N GLU A 216 9.34 -21.16 11.51
CA GLU A 216 7.88 -20.95 11.65
C GLU A 216 7.33 -19.87 10.69
N ILE A 217 8.14 -18.85 10.40
CA ILE A 217 7.79 -17.80 9.43
C ILE A 217 7.78 -18.38 8.02
N LEU A 218 8.58 -19.43 7.75
CA LEU A 218 8.65 -20.08 6.45
C LEU A 218 7.34 -20.78 6.09
N ASP A 219 6.68 -21.45 7.04
CA ASP A 219 5.44 -22.18 6.78
C ASP A 219 4.28 -21.24 6.46
N LYS A 220 4.10 -20.18 7.27
CA LYS A 220 3.08 -19.14 6.99
C LYS A 220 3.33 -18.47 5.63
N LEU A 221 4.57 -18.08 5.36
CA LEU A 221 4.98 -17.49 4.09
C LEU A 221 4.75 -18.44 2.90
N THR A 222 4.97 -19.74 3.10
CA THR A 222 4.76 -20.76 2.07
C THR A 222 3.27 -20.89 1.75
N ASN A 223 2.40 -20.88 2.77
CA ASN A 223 0.96 -20.92 2.58
C ASN A 223 0.43 -19.68 1.84
N GLU A 224 0.83 -18.47 2.24
CA GLU A 224 0.47 -17.21 1.56
C GLU A 224 0.91 -17.24 0.09
N LYS A 225 2.16 -17.64 -0.19
CA LYS A 225 2.70 -17.74 -1.55
C LYS A 225 2.01 -18.82 -2.38
N LEU A 226 1.69 -19.96 -1.79
CA LEU A 226 1.01 -21.06 -2.47
C LEU A 226 -0.41 -20.62 -2.86
N LEU A 227 -1.15 -20.00 -1.93
CA LEU A 227 -2.48 -19.47 -2.18
C LEU A 227 -2.46 -18.42 -3.30
N TYR A 228 -1.53 -17.46 -3.24
CA TYR A 228 -1.38 -16.43 -4.29
C TYR A 228 -1.11 -17.06 -5.67
N LYS A 229 -0.22 -18.05 -5.74
CA LYS A 229 0.08 -18.78 -6.99
C LYS A 229 -1.11 -19.58 -7.51
N LEU A 230 -1.85 -20.22 -6.60
CA LEU A 230 -3.05 -21.02 -6.90
C LEU A 230 -4.17 -20.16 -7.49
N ALA A 231 -4.45 -19.02 -6.87
CA ALA A 231 -5.46 -18.07 -7.33
C ALA A 231 -5.08 -17.43 -8.68
N GLY A 232 -3.77 -17.25 -8.91
CA GLY A 232 -3.22 -16.76 -10.16
C GLY A 232 -3.15 -15.24 -10.21
N GLU A 233 -1.95 -14.71 -10.48
CA GLU A 233 -1.65 -13.28 -10.43
C GLU A 233 -2.59 -12.42 -11.28
N LYS A 234 -2.90 -12.84 -12.51
CA LYS A 234 -3.85 -12.11 -13.38
C LYS A 234 -5.25 -12.00 -12.80
N ASN A 235 -5.71 -13.06 -12.14
CA ASN A 235 -7.03 -13.08 -11.51
C ASN A 235 -7.03 -12.11 -10.33
N ILE A 236 -5.98 -12.12 -9.51
CA ILE A 236 -5.83 -11.20 -8.38
C ILE A 236 -5.72 -9.75 -8.85
N GLU A 237 -4.98 -9.47 -9.92
CA GLU A 237 -4.93 -8.14 -10.54
C GLU A 237 -6.31 -7.67 -11.00
N GLN A 238 -7.09 -8.54 -11.64
CA GLN A 238 -8.47 -8.23 -12.02
C GLN A 238 -9.35 -7.92 -10.79
N LEU A 239 -9.21 -8.69 -9.71
CA LEU A 239 -9.93 -8.43 -8.47
C LEU A 239 -9.57 -7.04 -7.90
N VAL A 240 -8.27 -6.70 -7.85
CA VAL A 240 -7.81 -5.37 -7.44
C VAL A 240 -8.45 -4.30 -8.32
N ASP A 241 -8.43 -4.51 -9.64
CA ASP A 241 -8.96 -3.55 -10.59
C ASP A 241 -10.45 -3.27 -10.39
N ILE A 242 -11.23 -4.33 -10.17
CA ILE A 242 -12.68 -4.21 -9.92
C ILE A 242 -12.91 -3.43 -8.64
N ILE A 243 -12.22 -3.79 -7.55
CA ILE A 243 -12.39 -3.16 -6.24
C ILE A 243 -12.03 -1.67 -6.29
N VAL A 244 -10.95 -1.29 -6.99
CA VAL A 244 -10.56 0.13 -7.07
C VAL A 244 -11.43 0.93 -8.06
N ASP A 245 -11.93 0.30 -9.13
CA ASP A 245 -12.91 0.92 -10.04
C ASP A 245 -14.27 1.11 -9.37
N GLU A 246 -14.64 0.25 -8.42
CA GLU A 246 -15.83 0.45 -7.59
C GLU A 246 -15.75 1.72 -6.74
N ILE A 247 -14.59 1.98 -6.11
CA ILE A 247 -14.37 3.24 -5.40
C ILE A 247 -14.49 4.43 -6.35
N ARG A 248 -13.83 4.34 -7.52
CA ARG A 248 -13.92 5.39 -8.54
C ARG A 248 -15.38 5.64 -8.89
N GLN A 249 -16.16 4.60 -9.22
CA GLN A 249 -17.57 4.74 -9.56
C GLN A 249 -18.37 5.42 -8.45
N ARG A 250 -18.18 5.02 -7.18
CA ARG A 250 -18.87 5.65 -6.04
C ARG A 250 -18.55 7.13 -5.93
N ILE A 251 -17.29 7.50 -6.09
CA ILE A 251 -16.85 8.89 -5.97
C ILE A 251 -17.24 9.72 -7.19
N THR A 252 -16.98 9.25 -8.41
CA THR A 252 -17.18 10.03 -9.65
C THR A 252 -18.62 9.99 -10.15
N HIS A 253 -19.39 8.97 -9.76
CA HIS A 253 -20.68 8.61 -10.36
C HIS A 253 -20.60 8.29 -11.87
N GLU A 254 -19.38 8.07 -12.39
CA GLU A 254 -19.17 7.66 -13.78
C GLU A 254 -19.36 6.14 -13.94
N VAL A 255 -19.64 5.70 -15.16
CA VAL A 255 -19.74 4.26 -15.49
C VAL A 255 -18.39 3.58 -15.22
N ARG A 256 -18.44 2.35 -14.68
CA ARG A 256 -17.25 1.50 -14.42
C ARG A 256 -16.33 1.44 -15.64
N LEU A 257 -15.02 1.51 -15.40
CA LEU A 257 -14.00 1.23 -16.42
C LEU A 257 -14.02 -0.25 -16.80
N ILE A 258 -14.37 -1.11 -15.84
CA ILE A 258 -14.37 -2.57 -16.02
C ILE A 258 -15.81 -3.07 -15.99
N PRO A 259 -16.27 -3.77 -17.04
CA PRO A 259 -17.59 -4.40 -17.02
C PRO A 259 -17.69 -5.37 -15.85
N VAL A 260 -18.84 -5.38 -15.17
CA VAL A 260 -19.17 -6.46 -14.23
C VAL A 260 -19.46 -7.70 -15.07
N THR A 261 -18.41 -8.43 -15.45
CA THR A 261 -18.59 -9.84 -15.76
C THR A 261 -18.85 -10.51 -14.42
N GLU A 262 -19.91 -11.32 -14.34
CA GLU A 262 -20.15 -12.20 -13.18
C GLU A 262 -18.85 -12.99 -12.96
N PHE A 263 -18.12 -12.61 -11.90
CA PHE A 263 -16.83 -13.19 -11.57
C PHE A 263 -17.00 -14.31 -10.62
#